data_AF-A0A0F9MF94-F1
#
_entry.id   AF-A0A0F9MF94-F1
#
_cell.length_a   1.000
_cell.length_b   1.000
_cell.length_c   1.000
_cell.angle_alpha   90.00
_cell.angle_beta   90.00
_cell.angle_gamma   90.00
#
_symmetry.space_group_name_H-M   'P 1'
#
loop_
_entity.id
_entity.type
_entity.pdbx_description
1 polymer ?
#
loop_
_entity_poly.entity_id
_entity_poly.type
_entity_poly.pdbx_seq_one_letter_code
_entity_poly.pdbx_strand_id
1 'polypeptide(L)' 'LIIAGEDPVAVDRVGSAVMGFGLDEVKYLKFGEEKGLGIANIDQIEIIGSPISDVYAKF' A
#
# COMPACT_ATOMS: atom_id res chain seq x y z
N LEU A 1 -10.29 -10.34 0.99
CA LEU A 1 -8.83 -10.17 1.06
C LEU A 1 -8.48 -9.67 2.45
N ILE A 2 -7.43 -10.22 3.08
CA ILE A 2 -6.87 -9.69 4.33
C ILE A 2 -5.48 -9.17 3.98
N ILE A 3 -5.17 -7.95 4.43
CA ILE A 3 -3.85 -7.32 4.31
C ILE A 3 -3.44 -6.98 5.73
N ALA A 4 -2.24 -7.42 6.13
CA ALA A 4 -1.73 -7.21 7.48
C ALA A 4 -0.21 -7.02 7.43
N GLY A 5 0.30 -6.18 8.32
CA GLY A 5 1.71 -5.84 8.43
C GLY A 5 1.93 -4.93 9.63
N GLU A 6 3.18 -4.79 10.04
CA GLU A 6 3.57 -3.92 11.18
C GLU A 6 3.59 -2.44 10.79
N ASP A 7 3.89 -2.15 9.53
CA ASP A 7 3.91 -0.79 8.99
C ASP A 7 2.51 -0.40 8.48
N PRO A 8 1.83 0.55 9.15
CA PRO A 8 0.47 0.94 8.80
C PRO A 8 0.38 1.65 7.44
N VAL A 9 1.42 2.42 7.06
CA VAL A 9 1.45 3.12 5.77
C VAL A 9 1.64 2.10 4.64
N ALA A 10 2.51 1.11 4.84
CA ALA A 10 2.73 0.05 3.87
C ALA A 10 1.46 -0.79 3.66
N VAL A 11 0.74 -1.13 4.74
CA VAL A 11 -0.52 -1.87 4.67
C VAL A 11 -1.57 -1.12 3.86
N ASP A 12 -1.80 0.16 4.18
CA ASP A 12 -2.75 0.99 3.44
C ASP A 12 -2.31 1.21 1.99
N ARG A 13 -1.00 1.31 1.74
CA ARG A 13 -0.43 1.42 0.40
C ARG A 13 -0.67 0.19 -0.46
N VAL A 14 -0.53 -1.01 0.11
CA VAL A 14 -0.85 -2.26 -0.58
C VAL A 14 -2.37 -2.32 -0.83
N GLY A 15 -3.18 -1.95 0.15
CA GLY A 15 -4.63 -1.85 -0.02
C GLY A 15 -5.05 -0.92 -1.16
N SER A 16 -4.44 0.26 -1.24
CA SER A 16 -4.71 1.22 -2.32
C SER A 16 -4.28 0.68 -3.69
N ALA A 17 -3.13 0.02 -3.79
CA ALA A 17 -2.67 -0.63 -5.01
C ALA A 17 -3.64 -1.73 -5.48
N VAL A 18 -4.12 -2.56 -4.54
CA VAL A 18 -5.11 -3.61 -4.82
C VAL A 18 -6.40 -3.02 -5.40
N MET A 19 -6.84 -1.88 -4.88
CA MET A 19 -8.03 -1.16 -5.37
C MET A 19 -7.78 -0.40 -6.68
N GLY A 20 -6.52 -0.31 -7.12
CA GLY A 20 -6.11 0.39 -8.33
C GLY A 20 -5.84 1.89 -8.17
N PHE A 21 -5.69 2.37 -6.94
CA PHE A 21 -5.29 3.75 -6.67
C PHE A 21 -3.77 3.91 -6.64
N GLY A 22 -3.30 4.97 -7.29
CA GLY A 22 -1.91 5.43 -7.22
C GLY A 22 -1.61 6.24 -5.97
N LEU A 23 -0.31 6.48 -5.72
CA LEU A 23 0.16 7.28 -4.58
C LEU A 23 -0.35 8.74 -4.65
N ASP A 24 -0.51 9.30 -5.86
CA ASP A 24 -0.99 10.66 -6.07
C ASP A 24 -2.49 10.83 -5.77
N GLU A 25 -3.27 9.74 -5.87
CA GLU A 25 -4.69 9.72 -5.55
C GLU A 25 -4.92 9.61 -4.03
N VAL A 26 -4.00 8.94 -3.33
CA VAL A 26 -4.07 8.68 -1.88
C VAL A 26 -3.02 9.50 -1.14
N LYS A 27 -3.18 10.83 -1.17
CA LYS A 27 -2.19 11.81 -0.70
C LYS A 27 -1.71 11.61 0.74
N TYR A 28 -2.55 11.07 1.63
CA TYR A 28 -2.16 10.87 3.03
C TYR A 28 -1.04 9.85 3.19
N LEU A 29 -0.88 8.88 2.27
CA LEU A 29 0.21 7.91 2.31
C LEU A 29 1.56 8.61 2.15
N LYS A 30 1.64 9.54 1.20
CA LYS A 30 2.83 10.37 0.99
C LYS A 30 3.15 11.20 2.23
N PHE A 31 2.15 11.86 2.83
CA PHE A 31 2.36 12.61 4.06
C PHE A 31 2.74 11.73 5.25
N GLY A 32 2.26 10.48 5.29
CA GLY A 32 2.62 9.49 6.30
C GLY A 32 4.10 9.12 6.22
N GLU A 33 4.59 8.85 5.01
CA GLU A 33 6.00 8.58 4.74
C GLU A 33 6.89 9.80 5.05
N GLU A 34 6.49 11.00 4.63
CA GLU A 34 7.21 12.25 4.95
C GLU A 34 7.31 12.50 6.47
N LYS A 35 6.37 11.98 7.26
CA LYS A 35 6.37 12.05 8.73
C LYS A 35 7.08 10.86 9.40
N GLY A 36 7.58 9.89 8.63
CA GLY A 36 8.24 8.69 9.15
C GLY A 36 7.28 7.72 9.84
N LEU A 37 6.00 7.72 9.48
CA LEU A 37 5.00 6.78 10.02
C LEU A 37 5.06 5.39 9.35
N GLY A 38 5.79 5.28 8.24
CA GLY A 38 5.93 4.07 7.47
C GLY A 38 6.35 4.33 6.02
N ILE A 39 6.33 3.30 5.19
CA ILE A 39 6.77 3.31 3.80
C ILE A 39 5.55 3.32 2.86
N ALA A 40 5.51 4.28 1.93
CA ALA A 40 4.45 4.41 0.93
C ALA A 40 4.92 4.03 -0.49
N ASN A 41 6.22 3.89 -0.70
CA ASN A 41 6.75 3.38 -1.94
C ASN A 41 6.55 1.86 -2.06
N ILE A 42 5.77 1.42 -3.05
CA ILE A 42 5.42 0.01 -3.24
C ILE A 42 6.64 -0.88 -3.52
N ASP A 43 7.67 -0.32 -4.17
CA ASP A 43 8.89 -1.07 -4.53
C ASP A 43 9.78 -1.35 -3.30
N GLN A 44 9.46 -0.72 -2.15
CA GLN A 44 10.16 -0.90 -0.88
C GLN A 44 9.36 -1.76 0.11
N ILE A 45 8.16 -2.23 -0.28
CA ILE A 45 7.30 -3.06 0.56
C ILE A 45 7.44 -4.52 0.12
N GLU A 46 7.89 -5.37 1.05
CA GLU A 46 7.92 -6.82 0.82
C GLU A 46 6.52 -7.41 0.94
N ILE A 47 6.08 -8.12 -0.09
CA ILE A 47 4.76 -8.76 -0.11
C ILE A 47 4.95 -10.26 0.09
N ILE A 48 4.43 -10.76 1.22
CA ILE A 48 4.41 -12.19 1.53
C ILE A 48 3.02 -12.75 1.21
N GLY A 49 2.97 -13.79 0.38
CA GLY A 49 1.73 -14.46 -0.03
C GLY A 49 1.35 -14.16 -1.48
N SER A 50 0.08 -13.88 -1.74
CA SER A 50 -0.41 -13.57 -3.10
C SER A 50 0.13 -12.22 -3.59
N PRO A 51 0.70 -12.15 -4.80
CA PRO A 51 1.10 -10.88 -5.38
C PRO A 51 -0.12 -9.99 -5.66
N ILE A 52 0.08 -8.66 -5.68
CA ILE A 52 -1.01 -7.68 -5.92
C ILE A 52 -1.75 -7.95 -7.22
N SER A 53 -1.03 -8.41 -8.27
CA SER A 53 -1.62 -8.75 -9.58
C SER A 53 -2.74 -9.77 -9.49
N ASP A 54 -2.66 -10.71 -8.55
CA ASP A 54 -3.59 -11.84 -8.45
C ASP A 54 -4.87 -11.45 -7.70
N VAL A 55 -4.81 -10.39 -6.90
CA VAL A 55 -5.90 -9.91 -6.05
C VAL A 55 -6.40 -8.52 -6.46
N TYR A 56 -5.86 -7.97 -7.54
CA TYR A 56 -6.21 -6.66 -8.07
C TYR A 56 -7.72 -6.59 -8.38
N ALA A 57 -8.39 -5.60 -7.82
CA ALA A 57 -9.81 -5.35 -8.00
C ALA A 57 -10.02 -3.86 -8.24
N LYS A 58 -10.26 -3.49 -9.50
CA LYS A 58 -10.53 -2.10 -9.87
C LYS A 58 -11.85 -1.64 -9.24
N PHE A 59 -11.79 -0.59 -8.43
CA PHE A 59 -12.95 0.08 -7.85
C PHE A 59 -13.46 1.23 -8.74
#